data_AF-A0A7C2G7D5-F1
#
_entry.id   AF-A0A7C2G7D5-F1
#
_cell.length_a   1.000
_cell.length_b   1.000
_cell.length_c   1.000
_cell.angle_alpha   90.00
_cell.angle_beta   90.00
_cell.angle_gamma   90.00
#
_symmetry.space_group_name_H-M   'P 1'
#
loop_
_entity.id
_entity.type
_entity.pdbx_description
1 polymer ?
#
loop_
_entity_poly.entity_id
_entity_poly.type
_entity_poly.pdbx_seq_one_letter_code
_entity_poly.pdbx_strand_id
1 'polypeptide(L)'
;MTPPDLDFEILWGGEAPLRAGQLIGYRVRLLPFWRTVWISEISHLEPFRCFVDEQRLGPYSFWYHEHIFRLAPGGTCIIDRVTYALPGGLAGRLIHRLWVRKRLEMIFEYRRAKLAEVFGAPGPDSGRVPTRSKEAAK
;
A
#
# COMPACT_ATOMS: atom_id res chain seq x y z
N MET A 1 2.46 -7.46 7.04
CA MET A 1 2.39 -8.46 5.95
C MET A 1 3.10 -7.91 4.73
N THR A 2 4.38 -8.20 4.61
CA THR A 2 5.26 -7.74 3.52
C THR A 2 6.20 -8.89 3.14
N PRO A 3 6.67 -8.95 1.89
CA PRO A 3 7.69 -9.92 1.50
C PRO A 3 8.94 -9.83 2.41
N PRO A 4 9.55 -10.97 2.81
CA PRO A 4 10.73 -10.95 3.68
C PRO A 4 11.92 -10.19 3.08
N ASP A 5 12.04 -10.18 1.76
CA ASP A 5 13.12 -9.49 1.04
C ASP A 5 12.97 -7.95 1.04
N LEU A 6 11.74 -7.43 1.28
CA LEU A 6 11.50 -6.00 1.52
C LEU A 6 12.11 -5.56 2.85
N ASP A 7 12.32 -6.49 3.79
CA ASP A 7 13.08 -6.25 5.01
C ASP A 7 12.55 -5.02 5.76
N PHE A 8 11.23 -5.03 5.96
CA PHE A 8 10.45 -3.92 6.48
C PHE A 8 10.62 -3.83 8.00
N GLU A 9 11.19 -2.73 8.46
CA GLU A 9 11.49 -2.47 9.87
C GLU A 9 10.83 -1.15 10.29
N ILE A 10 9.91 -1.21 11.25
CA ILE A 10 9.34 0.01 11.86
C ILE A 10 10.38 0.59 12.80
N LEU A 11 10.72 1.86 12.59
CA LEU A 11 11.67 2.57 13.44
C LEU A 11 10.94 3.30 14.59
N TRP A 12 9.81 3.93 14.29
CA TRP A 12 9.00 4.68 15.25
C TRP A 12 7.60 4.97 14.70
N GLY A 13 6.69 5.41 15.58
CA GLY A 13 5.36 5.89 15.20
C GLY A 13 4.39 4.80 14.80
N GLY A 14 4.78 3.51 14.84
CA GLY A 14 3.90 2.37 14.59
C GLY A 14 3.21 1.81 15.84
N GLU A 15 3.36 2.46 16.99
CA GLU A 15 2.77 2.04 18.26
C GLU A 15 1.40 2.71 18.47
N ALA A 16 0.45 1.99 19.08
CA ALA A 16 -0.92 2.45 19.38
C ALA A 16 -1.85 2.59 18.15
N PRO A 17 -3.19 2.72 18.33
CA PRO A 17 -4.13 2.67 17.21
C PRO A 17 -3.87 3.82 16.24
N LEU A 18 -4.06 3.54 14.94
CA LEU A 18 -3.89 4.50 13.85
C LEU A 18 -4.67 5.80 14.10
N ARG A 19 -4.05 6.95 13.79
CA ARG A 19 -4.66 8.28 13.91
C ARG A 19 -4.36 9.12 12.67
N ALA A 20 -5.30 9.98 12.27
CA ALA A 20 -5.03 10.99 11.25
C ALA A 20 -3.90 11.94 11.71
N GLY A 21 -2.99 12.29 10.80
CA GLY A 21 -1.78 13.08 11.07
C GLY A 21 -0.64 12.30 11.73
N GLN A 22 -0.81 11.01 12.01
CA GLN A 22 0.26 10.19 12.58
C GLN A 22 1.38 9.99 11.58
N LEU A 23 2.61 10.28 11.99
CA LEU A 23 3.81 9.97 11.24
C LEU A 23 4.35 8.60 11.64
N ILE A 24 4.75 7.82 10.64
CA ILE A 24 5.35 6.50 10.83
C ILE A 24 6.67 6.48 10.05
N GLY A 25 7.76 6.23 10.77
CA GLY A 25 9.08 6.06 10.20
C GLY A 25 9.44 4.59 10.11
N TYR A 26 9.83 4.14 8.92
CA TYR A 26 10.24 2.76 8.68
C TYR A 26 11.40 2.68 7.69
N ARG A 27 12.05 1.53 7.64
CA ARG A 27 13.15 1.21 6.73
C ARG A 27 12.73 0.06 5.83
N VAL A 28 13.05 0.18 4.54
CA VAL A 28 12.80 -0.87 3.54
C VAL A 28 13.99 -1.09 2.65
N ARG A 29 14.19 -2.35 2.24
CA ARG A 29 15.11 -2.73 1.17
C ARG A 29 14.37 -2.72 -0.17
N LEU A 30 14.64 -1.70 -0.98
CA LEU A 30 14.09 -1.65 -2.34
C LEU A 30 14.96 -2.45 -3.31
N LEU A 31 16.29 -2.26 -3.28
CA LEU A 31 17.27 -2.99 -4.09
C LEU A 31 18.09 -3.94 -3.21
N PRO A 32 18.67 -5.04 -3.75
CA PRO A 32 19.42 -6.03 -2.97
C PRO A 32 20.48 -5.47 -2.00
N PHE A 33 21.11 -4.34 -2.36
CA PHE A 33 22.17 -3.70 -1.56
C PHE A 33 21.81 -2.31 -1.03
N TRP A 34 20.55 -1.88 -1.16
CA TRP A 34 20.14 -0.54 -0.77
C TRP A 34 18.88 -0.57 0.09
N ARG A 35 19.05 -0.15 1.35
CA ARG A 35 17.98 0.17 2.27
C ARG A 35 17.77 1.68 2.30
N THR A 36 16.51 2.11 2.36
CA THR A 36 16.15 3.52 2.51
C THR A 36 15.20 3.69 3.68
N VAL A 37 15.31 4.84 4.35
CA VAL A 37 14.30 5.30 5.31
C VAL A 37 13.13 5.86 4.52
N TRP A 38 11.93 5.61 5.02
CA TRP A 38 10.68 6.11 4.51
C TRP A 38 9.86 6.64 5.69
N ILE A 39 9.36 7.86 5.58
CA ILE A 39 8.44 8.48 6.52
C ILE A 39 7.11 8.69 5.81
N SER A 40 6.05 8.08 6.33
CA SER A 40 4.69 8.28 5.85
C SER A 40 3.83 8.98 6.91
N GLU A 41 2.82 9.71 6.45
CA GLU A 41 1.75 10.25 7.29
C GLU A 41 0.44 9.52 7.00
N ILE A 42 -0.32 9.19 8.04
CA ILE A 42 -1.71 8.78 7.90
C ILE A 42 -2.56 10.03 7.62
N SER A 43 -2.69 10.41 6.35
CA SER A 43 -3.34 11.68 5.97
C SER A 43 -4.86 11.64 6.11
N HIS A 44 -5.46 10.45 5.97
CA HIS A 44 -6.89 10.24 6.17
C HIS A 44 -7.16 8.94 6.92
N LEU A 45 -8.15 8.95 7.80
CA LEU A 45 -8.58 7.77 8.55
C LEU A 45 -10.10 7.82 8.79
N GLU A 46 -10.81 6.85 8.24
CA GLU A 46 -12.18 6.53 8.61
C GLU A 46 -12.21 5.13 9.23
N PRO A 47 -12.46 5.02 10.55
CA PRO A 47 -12.46 3.74 11.25
C PRO A 47 -13.32 2.69 10.53
N PHE A 48 -12.75 1.50 10.34
CA PHE A 48 -13.36 0.34 9.66
C PHE A 48 -13.72 0.54 8.18
N ARG A 49 -13.42 1.70 7.58
CA ARG A 49 -13.74 2.02 6.18
C ARG A 49 -12.51 2.24 5.32
N CYS A 50 -11.61 3.13 5.73
CA CYS A 50 -10.39 3.37 5.00
C CYS A 50 -9.33 4.09 5.82
N PHE A 51 -8.09 4.00 5.36
CA PHE A 51 -7.05 4.95 5.73
C PHE A 51 -6.12 5.20 4.54
N VAL A 52 -5.42 6.31 4.57
CA VAL A 52 -4.47 6.70 3.53
C VAL A 52 -3.13 6.98 4.16
N ASP A 53 -2.07 6.38 3.62
CA ASP A 53 -0.70 6.78 3.91
C ASP A 53 -0.09 7.56 2.74
N GLU A 54 0.48 8.71 3.07
CA GLU A 54 1.19 9.59 2.15
C GLU A 54 2.67 9.64 2.51
N GLN A 55 3.53 9.54 1.51
CA GLN A 55 4.95 9.74 1.76
C GLN A 55 5.25 11.21 2.08
N ARG A 56 5.92 11.44 3.21
CA ARG A 56 6.56 12.72 3.56
C ARG A 56 8.04 12.73 3.21
N LEU A 57 8.70 11.58 3.34
CA LEU A 57 10.08 11.39 2.90
C LEU A 57 10.25 9.95 2.40
N GLY A 58 10.89 9.76 1.25
CA GLY A 58 11.10 8.42 0.71
C GLY A 58 11.60 8.42 -0.73
N PRO A 59 11.65 7.23 -1.35
CA PRO A 59 12.30 7.01 -2.64
C PRO A 59 11.46 7.46 -3.84
N TYR A 60 10.17 7.75 -3.64
CA TYR A 60 9.28 8.27 -4.66
C TYR A 60 9.26 9.80 -4.64
N SER A 61 8.86 10.45 -5.73
CA SER A 61 8.54 11.88 -5.70
C SER A 61 7.14 12.13 -5.17
N PHE A 62 6.27 11.13 -5.30
CA PHE A 62 4.91 11.14 -4.76
C PHE A 62 4.50 9.70 -4.46
N TRP A 63 3.83 9.50 -3.34
CA TRP A 63 3.23 8.22 -2.98
C TRP A 63 1.99 8.48 -2.14
N TYR A 64 0.89 7.90 -2.57
CA TYR A 64 -0.42 7.98 -1.98
C TYR A 64 -1.05 6.60 -2.05
N HIS A 65 -1.15 5.94 -0.90
CA HIS A 65 -1.68 4.59 -0.80
C HIS A 65 -2.98 4.63 0.00
N GLU A 66 -4.09 4.33 -0.69
CA GLU A 66 -5.40 4.15 -0.08
C GLU A 66 -5.60 2.68 0.29
N HIS A 67 -5.96 2.45 1.55
CA HIS A 67 -6.45 1.17 2.04
C HIS A 67 -7.95 1.29 2.26
N ILE A 68 -8.75 0.54 1.50
CA ILE A 68 -10.22 0.59 1.58
C ILE A 68 -10.73 -0.77 2.02
N PHE A 69 -11.61 -0.77 3.01
CA PHE A 69 -12.25 -1.94 3.58
C PHE A 69 -13.74 -1.92 3.26
N ARG A 70 -14.26 -3.03 2.74
CA ARG A 70 -15.68 -3.21 2.45
C ARG A 70 -16.16 -4.52 3.01
N LEU A 71 -17.36 -4.52 3.57
CA LEU A 71 -18.03 -5.76 3.93
C LEU A 71 -18.31 -6.56 2.66
N ALA A 72 -18.02 -7.87 2.69
CA ALA A 72 -18.33 -8.81 1.64
C ALA A 72 -19.01 -10.05 2.24
N PRO A 73 -19.79 -10.83 1.48
CA PRO A 73 -20.33 -12.09 1.96
C PRO A 73 -19.21 -12.99 2.47
N GLY A 74 -19.24 -13.34 3.76
CA GLY A 74 -18.24 -14.20 4.39
C GLY A 74 -16.93 -13.52 4.80
N GLY A 75 -16.81 -12.18 4.75
CA GLY A 75 -15.61 -11.50 5.25
C GLY A 75 -15.48 -10.03 4.89
N THR A 76 -14.23 -9.57 4.77
CA THR A 76 -13.89 -8.19 4.40
C THR A 76 -13.11 -8.18 3.09
N CYS A 77 -13.60 -7.43 2.12
CA CYS A 77 -12.85 -7.11 0.90
C CYS A 77 -11.90 -5.95 1.20
N ILE A 78 -10.60 -6.18 0.97
CA ILE A 78 -9.55 -5.18 1.11
C ILE A 78 -9.14 -4.74 -0.29
N ILE A 79 -9.20 -3.43 -0.53
CA ILE A 79 -8.81 -2.81 -1.80
C ILE A 79 -7.64 -1.88 -1.51
N ASP A 80 -6.47 -2.21 -2.04
CA ASP A 80 -5.29 -1.37 -2.04
C ASP A 80 -5.23 -0.57 -3.34
N ARG A 81 -5.15 0.76 -3.26
CA ARG A 81 -4.89 1.64 -4.40
C ARG A 81 -3.64 2.44 -4.16
N VAL A 82 -2.66 2.29 -5.04
CA VAL A 82 -1.41 3.04 -4.95
C VAL A 82 -1.28 3.98 -6.13
N THR A 83 -1.19 5.26 -5.84
CA THR A 83 -0.83 6.31 -6.80
C THR A 83 0.57 6.80 -6.46
N TYR A 84 1.49 6.76 -7.42
CA TYR A 84 2.87 7.13 -7.16
C TYR A 84 3.54 7.78 -8.37
N ALA A 85 4.56 8.58 -8.11
CA ALA A 85 5.45 9.15 -9.12
C ALA A 85 6.91 8.90 -8.74
N LEU A 86 7.74 8.59 -9.73
CA LEU A 86 9.17 8.36 -9.53
C LEU A 86 9.98 9.63 -9.81
N PRO A 87 11.10 9.85 -9.09
CA PRO A 87 12.05 10.91 -9.42
C PRO A 87 12.77 10.62 -10.75
N GLY A 88 13.43 11.63 -11.33
CA GLY A 88 14.37 11.44 -12.43
C GLY A 88 13.76 11.37 -13.85
N GLY A 89 12.55 11.88 -14.05
CA GLY A 89 11.99 12.15 -15.39
C GLY A 89 12.02 10.94 -16.35
N LEU A 90 12.74 11.07 -17.47
CA LEU A 90 12.89 10.02 -18.49
C LEU A 90 13.49 8.73 -17.94
N ALA A 91 14.54 8.82 -17.12
CA ALA A 91 15.17 7.66 -16.49
C ALA A 91 14.22 6.98 -15.49
N GLY A 92 13.47 7.78 -14.73
CA GLY A 92 12.41 7.29 -13.84
C GLY A 92 11.34 6.47 -14.57
N ARG A 93 10.94 6.88 -15.79
CA ARG A 93 9.99 6.11 -16.62
C ARG A 93 10.54 4.76 -17.08
N LEU A 94 11.84 4.66 -17.38
CA LEU A 94 12.46 3.40 -17.75
C LEU A 94 12.52 2.44 -16.55
N ILE A 95 12.97 2.94 -15.39
CA ILE A 95 13.00 2.20 -14.13
C ILE A 95 11.60 1.73 -13.73
N HIS A 96 10.58 2.58 -13.90
CA HIS A 96 9.17 2.23 -13.68
C HIS A 96 8.77 0.97 -14.46
N ARG A 97 8.97 1.03 -15.78
CA ARG A 97 8.51 0.01 -16.71
C ARG A 97 9.26 -1.30 -16.53
N LEU A 98 10.55 -1.23 -16.24
CA LEU A 98 11.38 -2.42 -16.13
C LEU A 98 11.28 -3.10 -14.77
N TRP A 99 11.07 -2.33 -13.69
CA TRP A 99 11.31 -2.87 -12.35
C TRP A 99 10.25 -2.49 -11.30
N VAL A 100 9.92 -1.20 -11.13
CA VAL A 100 9.04 -0.76 -10.02
C VAL A 100 7.64 -1.37 -10.12
N ARG A 101 7.05 -1.40 -11.32
CA ARG A 101 5.72 -2.00 -11.52
C ARG A 101 5.71 -3.48 -11.11
N LYS A 102 6.66 -4.27 -11.61
CA LYS A 102 6.78 -5.70 -11.28
C LYS A 102 7.03 -5.93 -9.79
N ARG A 103 7.83 -5.05 -9.16
CA ARG A 103 8.11 -5.13 -7.73
C ARG A 103 6.86 -4.87 -6.89
N LEU A 104 6.07 -3.85 -7.23
CA LEU A 104 4.81 -3.58 -6.56
C LEU A 104 3.81 -4.72 -6.75
N GLU A 105 3.67 -5.23 -7.97
CA GLU A 105 2.85 -6.40 -8.27
C GLU A 105 3.24 -7.57 -7.35
N MET A 106 4.53 -7.93 -7.27
CA MET A 106 5.01 -8.99 -6.36
C MET A 106 4.69 -8.72 -4.88
N ILE A 107 4.83 -7.49 -4.40
CA ILE A 107 4.52 -7.14 -3.01
C ILE A 107 3.03 -7.38 -2.71
N PHE A 108 2.14 -6.93 -3.60
CA PHE A 108 0.70 -7.11 -3.42
C PHE A 108 0.25 -8.55 -3.64
N GLU A 109 0.91 -9.31 -4.52
CA GLU A 109 0.68 -10.75 -4.68
C GLU A 109 1.04 -11.52 -3.42
N TYR A 110 2.22 -11.24 -2.86
CA TYR A 110 2.64 -11.83 -1.59
C TYR A 110 1.65 -11.48 -0.47
N ARG A 111 1.20 -10.22 -0.41
CA ARG A 111 0.21 -9.79 0.59
C ARG A 111 -1.09 -10.57 0.45
N ARG A 112 -1.58 -10.77 -0.78
CA ARG A 112 -2.81 -11.54 -1.02
C ARG A 112 -2.67 -12.99 -0.62
N ALA A 113 -1.56 -13.63 -0.98
CA ALA A 113 -1.27 -15.00 -0.56
C ALA A 113 -1.22 -15.13 0.96
N LYS A 114 -0.55 -14.19 1.64
CA LYS A 114 -0.42 -14.22 3.10
C LYS A 114 -1.73 -13.91 3.83
N LEU A 115 -2.55 -13.03 3.28
CA LEU A 115 -3.92 -12.82 3.77
C LEU A 115 -4.76 -14.09 3.62
N ALA A 116 -4.64 -14.79 2.49
CA ALA A 116 -5.38 -16.03 2.26
C ALA A 116 -4.94 -17.16 3.21
N GLU A 117 -3.65 -17.22 3.54
CA GLU A 117 -3.11 -18.17 4.51
C GLU A 117 -3.67 -17.93 5.93
N VAL A 118 -3.80 -16.66 6.33
CA VAL A 118 -4.22 -16.29 7.69
C VAL A 118 -5.75 -16.27 7.86
N PHE A 119 -6.49 -15.84 6.84
CA PHE A 119 -7.93 -15.61 6.92
C PHE A 119 -8.76 -16.54 6.03
N GLY A 120 -8.13 -17.43 5.25
CA GLY A 120 -8.79 -18.36 4.34
C GLY A 120 -8.80 -17.88 2.87
N ALA A 121 -9.18 -18.78 1.96
CA ALA A 121 -9.11 -18.53 0.53
C ALA A 121 -9.94 -17.30 0.09
N PRO A 122 -9.49 -16.54 -0.92
CA PRO A 122 -10.23 -15.38 -1.42
C PRO A 122 -11.63 -15.79 -1.91
N GLY A 123 -12.63 -14.97 -1.59
CA GLY A 123 -13.98 -15.15 -2.11
C GLY A 123 -14.07 -14.97 -3.64
N PRO A 124 -15.18 -15.38 -4.27
CA PRO A 124 -15.39 -15.36 -5.72
C PRO A 124 -15.33 -13.96 -6.37
N ASP A 125 -15.44 -12.89 -5.57
CA ASP A 125 -15.33 -11.51 -6.04
C ASP A 125 -13.93 -10.89 -5.89
N SER A 126 -12.95 -11.66 -5.42
CA SER A 126 -11.56 -11.22 -5.32
C SER A 126 -11.00 -10.88 -6.72
N GLY A 127 -10.43 -9.67 -6.87
CA GLY A 127 -9.83 -9.22 -8.12
C GLY A 127 -10.74 -8.39 -9.05
N ARG A 128 -12.05 -8.31 -8.80
CA ARG A 128 -12.88 -7.30 -9.47
C ARG A 128 -12.64 -5.94 -8.84
N VAL A 129 -12.04 -5.01 -9.60
CA VAL A 129 -12.02 -3.60 -9.22
C VAL A 129 -13.47 -3.13 -9.23
N PRO A 130 -14.07 -2.73 -8.09
CA PRO A 130 -15.41 -2.19 -8.11
C PRO A 130 -15.35 -0.87 -8.89
N THR A 131 -15.97 -0.84 -10.07
CA THR A 131 -16.25 0.41 -10.78
C THR A 131 -16.99 1.33 -9.81
N ARG A 132 -16.56 2.60 -9.71
CA ARG A 132 -17.31 3.60 -8.94
C ARG A 132 -18.74 3.57 -9.44
N SER A 133 -19.70 3.21 -8.57
CA SER A 133 -21.10 3.52 -8.81
C SER A 133 -21.18 5.04 -8.93
N LYS A 134 -21.62 5.52 -10.10
CA LYS A 134 -22.04 6.90 -10.29
C LYS A 134 -23.36 7.09 -9.55
N GLU A 135 -23.33 7.21 -8.23
CA GLU A 135 -24.49 7.63 -7.45
C GLU A 135 -24.05 8.69 -6.43
N ALA A 136 -23.91 9.91 -6.93
CA ALA A 136 -24.01 11.14 -6.16
C ALA A 136 -24.32 12.28 -7.13
N ALA A 137 -25.55 12.27 -7.64
CA ALA A 137 -26.20 13.44 -8.23
C ALA A 137 -27.71 13.25 -8.07
N LYS A 138 -28.21 13.63 -6.89
CA LYS A 138 -29.58 14.10 -6.73
C LYS A 138 -29.57 15.21 -5.70
#